data_AF-A0AAV0FX71-F1
#
_entry.id   AF-A0AAV0FX71-F1
#
_cell.length_a   1.000
_cell.length_b   1.000
_cell.length_c   1.000
_cell.angle_alpha   90.00
_cell.angle_beta   90.00
_cell.angle_gamma   90.00
#
_symmetry.space_group_name_H-M   'P 1'
#
loop_
_entity.id
_entity.type
_entity.pdbx_description
1 polymer ?
#
loop_
_entity_poly.entity_id
_entity_poly.type
_entity_poly.pdbx_seq_one_letter_code
_entity_poly.pdbx_strand_id
1 'polypeptide(L)'
;MEISSTWIQTLSFSFLTIAFLHFVDVLIISPKLTLNPQNVRVKKLPPLPLRFNSDGTFKILQVADMHFGNGLGTRCRDVLDSEVAYCSDLNTTQFLEKMIQLEKPDFVAFTGDNIFGTSATDAAESLFRAFAPVIKAGLPWAAVLGNHDQESTMNREELMSFISLMDYSLSKTFPSAEEAASDPSNQNQAPQIDGFGNYNLRVWGAPGSQYVNSTVLNLYFLDSGDRAVVHGVRTYGWIKESQLQWLRGISKGNQFVS
;
A
#
# COMPACT_ATOMS: atom_id res chain seq x y z
N MET A 1 47.60 34.73 -38.78
CA MET A 1 47.67 34.89 -37.31
C MET A 1 46.28 34.71 -36.71
N GLU A 2 45.58 33.60 -37.00
CA GLU A 2 44.16 33.38 -36.63
C GLU A 2 43.91 32.08 -35.86
N ILE A 3 44.86 31.14 -35.85
CA ILE A 3 44.71 29.82 -35.19
C ILE A 3 44.78 29.94 -33.66
N SER A 4 45.37 31.02 -33.12
CA SER A 4 45.57 31.21 -31.68
C SER A 4 44.29 31.64 -30.93
N SER A 5 43.27 32.17 -31.61
CA SER A 5 42.08 32.70 -30.94
C SER A 5 41.01 31.64 -30.65
N THR A 6 40.95 30.58 -31.45
CA THR A 6 39.85 29.60 -31.44
C THR A 6 39.99 28.60 -30.30
N TRP A 7 41.21 28.16 -29.96
CA TRP A 7 41.43 27.23 -28.85
C TRP A 7 41.14 27.86 -27.48
N ILE A 8 41.41 29.16 -27.33
CA ILE A 8 41.09 29.93 -26.12
C ILE A 8 39.57 30.01 -25.94
N GLN A 9 38.83 30.31 -27.01
CA GLN A 9 37.36 30.36 -26.96
C GLN A 9 36.74 29.00 -26.62
N THR A 10 37.26 27.91 -27.20
CA THR A 10 36.81 26.55 -26.91
C THR A 10 37.09 26.13 -25.46
N LEU A 11 38.27 26.50 -24.93
CA LEU A 11 38.59 26.27 -23.51
C LEU A 11 37.71 27.08 -22.58
N SER A 12 37.48 28.37 -22.88
CA SER A 12 36.60 29.22 -22.08
C SER A 12 35.16 28.72 -22.09
N PHE A 13 34.65 28.27 -23.25
CA PHE A 13 33.33 27.68 -23.35
C PHE A 13 33.23 26.37 -22.56
N SER A 14 34.23 25.50 -22.67
CA SER A 14 34.27 24.23 -21.93
C SER A 14 34.35 24.45 -20.41
N PHE A 15 35.11 25.47 -19.97
CA PHE A 15 35.16 25.82 -18.56
C PHE A 15 33.81 26.35 -18.06
N LEU A 16 33.13 27.20 -18.84
CA LEU A 16 31.81 27.73 -18.50
C LEU A 16 30.75 26.62 -18.44
N THR A 17 30.76 25.66 -19.36
CA THR A 17 29.82 24.53 -19.32
C THR A 17 30.07 23.63 -18.12
N ILE A 18 31.32 23.31 -17.80
CA ILE A 18 31.67 22.52 -16.60
C ILE A 18 31.28 23.28 -15.33
N ALA A 19 31.56 24.58 -15.25
CA ALA A 19 31.18 25.40 -14.10
C ALA A 19 29.66 25.48 -13.94
N PHE A 20 28.92 25.60 -15.04
CA PHE A 20 27.46 25.58 -15.03
C PHE A 20 26.91 24.22 -14.58
N LEU A 21 27.43 23.11 -15.11
CA LEU A 21 27.03 21.77 -14.69
C LEU A 21 27.33 21.53 -13.20
N HIS A 22 28.50 21.97 -12.72
CA HIS A 22 28.85 21.89 -11.30
C HIS A 22 27.94 22.77 -10.43
N PHE A 23 27.54 23.95 -10.91
CA PHE A 23 26.61 24.82 -10.19
C PHE A 23 25.21 24.21 -10.10
N VAL A 24 24.70 23.65 -11.21
CA VAL A 24 23.42 22.91 -11.24
C VAL A 24 23.48 21.71 -10.31
N ASP A 25 24.56 20.94 -10.34
CA ASP A 25 24.72 19.78 -9.48
C ASP A 25 24.75 20.19 -8.00
N VAL A 26 25.61 21.13 -7.60
CA VAL A 26 25.79 21.52 -6.20
C VAL A 26 24.58 22.24 -5.61
N LEU A 27 23.87 23.07 -6.39
CA LEU A 27 22.77 23.88 -5.84
C LEU A 27 21.37 23.30 -6.07
N ILE A 28 21.19 22.47 -7.09
CA ILE A 28 19.85 21.97 -7.46
C ILE A 28 19.75 20.46 -7.22
N ILE A 29 20.76 19.68 -7.61
CA ILE A 29 20.70 18.21 -7.60
C ILE A 29 21.15 17.66 -6.25
N SER A 30 22.38 17.96 -5.84
CA SER A 30 23.00 17.51 -4.58
C SER A 30 22.13 17.77 -3.35
N PRO A 31 21.52 18.96 -3.13
CA PRO A 31 20.69 19.18 -1.95
C PRO A 31 19.40 18.35 -1.93
N LYS A 32 18.91 17.92 -3.11
CA LYS A 32 17.74 17.04 -3.25
C LYS A 32 18.09 15.56 -3.12
N LEU A 33 19.35 15.20 -3.37
CA LEU A 33 19.87 13.83 -3.21
C LEU A 33 20.51 13.59 -1.84
N THR A 34 20.95 14.64 -1.14
CA THR A 34 21.40 14.54 0.25
C THR A 34 20.22 14.24 1.15
N LEU A 35 20.16 13.01 1.64
CA LEU A 35 19.27 12.64 2.73
C LEU A 35 19.62 13.52 3.93
N ASN A 36 18.74 14.45 4.30
CA ASN A 36 18.88 15.22 5.53
C ASN A 36 18.34 14.36 6.69
N PRO A 37 19.21 13.81 7.57
CA PRO A 37 18.77 12.96 8.67
C PRO A 37 17.96 13.71 9.75
N GLN A 38 17.84 15.03 9.69
CA GLN A 38 16.99 15.82 10.61
C GLN A 38 15.50 15.76 10.26
N ASN A 39 15.13 15.36 9.04
CA ASN A 39 13.74 15.27 8.60
C ASN A 39 13.31 13.80 8.43
N VAL A 40 13.57 12.96 9.43
CA VAL A 40 13.02 11.60 9.44
C VAL A 40 11.50 11.70 9.55
N ARG A 41 10.80 11.44 8.44
CA ARG A 41 9.34 11.32 8.44
C ARG A 41 8.99 10.02 9.17
N VAL A 42 8.60 10.14 10.42
CA VAL A 42 8.05 9.02 11.19
C VAL A 42 6.64 8.73 10.67
N LYS A 43 6.36 7.47 10.32
CA LYS A 43 5.02 6.99 9.94
C LYS A 43 4.02 7.37 11.02
N LYS A 44 2.93 8.04 10.63
CA LYS A 44 1.81 8.31 11.55
C LYS A 44 1.08 7.01 11.85
N LEU A 45 0.84 6.74 13.13
CA LEU A 45 0.08 5.57 13.58
C LEU A 45 -1.37 5.96 13.85
N PRO A 46 -2.35 5.08 13.55
CA PRO A 46 -3.73 5.33 13.92
C PRO A 46 -3.94 5.05 15.42
N PRO A 47 -5.08 5.47 16.00
CA PRO A 47 -5.47 5.05 17.33
C PRO A 47 -5.53 3.52 17.41
N LEU A 48 -4.73 2.94 18.29
CA LEU A 48 -4.66 1.50 18.54
C LEU A 48 -4.96 1.21 20.02
N PRO A 49 -5.52 0.02 20.34
CA PRO A 49 -5.91 -1.04 19.41
C PRO A 49 -7.20 -0.69 18.64
N LEU A 50 -7.42 -1.35 17.49
CA LEU A 50 -8.75 -1.37 16.86
C LEU A 50 -9.76 -1.91 17.86
N ARG A 51 -10.91 -1.25 17.99
CA ARG A 51 -11.86 -1.56 19.05
C ARG A 51 -13.28 -1.20 18.64
N PHE A 52 -14.26 -1.96 19.14
CA PHE A 52 -15.65 -1.55 19.15
C PHE A 52 -15.84 -0.24 19.93
N ASN A 53 -16.74 0.61 19.44
CA ASN A 53 -17.15 1.83 20.12
C ASN A 53 -17.91 1.53 21.41
N SER A 54 -18.07 2.53 22.28
CA SER A 54 -18.79 2.37 23.55
C SER A 54 -20.27 1.98 23.38
N ASP A 55 -20.84 2.20 22.20
CA ASP A 55 -22.19 1.76 21.82
C ASP A 55 -22.23 0.31 21.28
N GLY A 56 -21.08 -0.37 21.24
CA GLY A 56 -20.94 -1.74 20.76
C GLY A 56 -20.87 -1.86 19.23
N THR A 57 -20.71 -0.77 18.49
CA THR A 57 -20.56 -0.80 17.02
C THR A 57 -19.10 -0.81 16.58
N PHE A 58 -18.82 -1.37 15.41
CA PHE A 58 -17.55 -1.23 14.71
C PHE A 58 -17.83 -1.25 13.21
N LYS A 59 -17.67 -0.12 12.53
CA LYS A 59 -18.02 0.06 11.12
C LYS A 59 -16.79 -0.10 10.24
N ILE A 60 -16.89 -1.02 9.28
CA ILE A 60 -15.85 -1.25 8.26
C ILE A 60 -16.36 -0.75 6.90
N LEU A 61 -15.58 0.10 6.23
CA LEU A 61 -15.77 0.40 4.82
C LEU A 61 -14.85 -0.50 3.99
N GLN A 62 -15.42 -1.38 3.17
CA GLN A 62 -14.66 -2.20 2.24
C GLN A 62 -14.59 -1.53 0.87
N VAL A 63 -13.39 -1.46 0.31
CA VAL A 63 -13.10 -0.88 -1.00
C VAL A 63 -12.37 -1.92 -1.84
N ALA A 64 -12.79 -2.13 -3.08
CA ALA A 64 -12.20 -3.12 -3.98
C ALA A 64 -12.13 -2.56 -5.40
N ASP A 65 -11.23 -3.11 -6.21
CA ASP A 65 -11.21 -2.96 -7.67
C ASP A 65 -11.17 -1.50 -8.15
N MET A 66 -10.47 -0.64 -7.41
CA MET A 66 -10.32 0.77 -7.78
C MET A 66 -9.60 0.91 -9.12
N HIS A 67 -8.69 -0.01 -9.43
CA HIS A 67 -7.90 -0.01 -10.66
C HIS A 67 -7.26 1.36 -10.92
N PHE A 68 -6.78 2.02 -9.86
CA PHE A 68 -6.28 3.39 -9.92
C PHE A 68 -4.98 3.46 -10.74
N GLY A 69 -4.86 4.46 -11.60
CA GLY A 69 -3.64 4.73 -12.37
C GLY A 69 -3.00 6.06 -11.94
N ASN A 70 -2.89 6.98 -12.87
CA ASN A 70 -2.19 8.26 -12.73
C ASN A 70 -3.10 9.44 -12.30
N GLY A 71 -4.25 9.20 -11.67
CA GLY A 71 -5.13 10.29 -11.24
C GLY A 71 -5.87 10.91 -12.42
N LEU A 72 -5.76 12.24 -12.58
CA LEU A 72 -6.34 12.97 -13.72
C LEU A 72 -5.85 12.47 -15.09
N GLY A 73 -4.66 11.87 -15.14
CA GLY A 73 -4.09 11.33 -16.38
C GLY A 73 -4.78 10.06 -16.89
N THR A 74 -5.43 9.30 -16.01
CA THR A 74 -6.17 8.09 -16.38
C THR A 74 -7.60 8.46 -16.73
N ARG A 75 -8.05 8.08 -17.92
CA ARG A 75 -9.45 8.26 -18.34
C ARG A 75 -10.25 7.02 -18.02
N CYS A 76 -11.49 7.22 -17.57
CA CYS A 76 -12.42 6.13 -17.39
C CYS A 76 -12.71 5.44 -18.72
N ARG A 77 -13.01 4.14 -18.63
CA ARG A 77 -13.49 3.31 -19.74
C ARG A 77 -14.92 2.92 -19.43
N ASP A 78 -15.68 2.57 -20.47
CA ASP A 78 -17.05 2.04 -20.33
C ASP A 78 -18.02 2.96 -19.56
N VAL A 79 -17.84 4.28 -19.72
CA VAL A 79 -18.74 5.32 -19.21
C VAL A 79 -19.64 5.84 -20.33
N LEU A 80 -20.66 6.63 -19.99
CA LEU A 80 -21.51 7.26 -21.00
C LEU A 80 -20.68 8.23 -21.87
N ASP A 81 -21.03 8.39 -23.15
CA ASP A 81 -20.32 9.30 -24.07
C ASP A 81 -20.18 10.73 -23.51
N SER A 82 -21.19 11.19 -22.76
CA SER A 82 -21.18 12.49 -22.10
C SER A 82 -20.14 12.62 -20.99
N GLU A 83 -19.69 11.50 -20.41
CA GLU A 83 -18.81 11.44 -19.23
C GLU A 83 -17.33 11.27 -19.61
N VAL A 84 -17.06 10.74 -20.81
CA VAL A 84 -15.70 10.44 -21.32
C VAL A 84 -14.74 11.63 -21.19
N ALA A 85 -15.24 12.85 -21.46
CA ALA A 85 -14.41 14.05 -21.48
C ALA A 85 -13.84 14.44 -20.10
N TYR A 86 -14.55 14.12 -19.01
CA TYR A 86 -14.20 14.57 -17.66
C TYR A 86 -13.97 13.45 -16.65
N CYS A 87 -14.34 12.21 -16.95
CA CYS A 87 -14.13 11.09 -16.05
C CYS A 87 -12.64 10.71 -15.97
N SER A 88 -12.15 10.53 -14.74
CA SER A 88 -10.79 10.07 -14.42
C SER A 88 -10.76 9.35 -13.08
N ASP A 89 -9.59 8.86 -12.65
CA ASP A 89 -9.42 8.29 -11.31
C ASP A 89 -9.80 9.26 -10.18
N LEU A 90 -9.82 10.58 -10.45
CA LEU A 90 -10.29 11.57 -9.46
C LEU A 90 -11.76 11.38 -9.09
N ASN A 91 -12.57 10.77 -9.97
CA ASN A 91 -13.94 10.38 -9.65
C ASN A 91 -13.94 9.32 -8.53
N THR A 92 -13.04 8.32 -8.60
CA THR A 92 -12.83 7.32 -7.53
C THR A 92 -12.35 7.98 -6.24
N THR A 93 -11.41 8.93 -6.33
CA THR A 93 -10.97 9.72 -5.16
C THR A 93 -12.14 10.44 -4.49
N GLN A 94 -12.94 11.18 -5.26
CA GLN A 94 -14.08 11.94 -4.76
C GLN A 94 -15.16 11.03 -4.18
N PHE A 95 -15.43 9.90 -4.82
CA PHE A 95 -16.36 8.88 -4.34
C PHE A 95 -15.92 8.37 -2.97
N LEU A 96 -14.65 7.95 -2.84
CA LEU A 96 -14.14 7.42 -1.57
C LEU A 96 -14.11 8.49 -0.47
N GLU A 97 -13.69 9.72 -0.77
CA GLU A 97 -13.76 10.84 0.19
C GLU A 97 -15.21 11.07 0.67
N LYS A 98 -16.19 11.03 -0.25
CA LYS A 98 -17.60 11.21 0.08
C LYS A 98 -18.14 10.07 0.95
N MET A 99 -17.82 8.82 0.61
CA MET A 99 -18.23 7.65 1.38
C MET A 99 -17.65 7.69 2.79
N ILE A 100 -16.37 8.03 2.95
CA ILE A 100 -15.74 8.19 4.27
C ILE A 100 -16.45 9.28 5.09
N GLN A 101 -16.79 10.42 4.49
CA GLN A 101 -17.48 11.52 5.18
C GLN A 101 -18.90 11.15 5.63
N LEU A 102 -19.66 10.45 4.77
CA LEU A 102 -21.03 10.06 5.05
C LEU A 102 -21.08 8.91 6.06
N GLU A 103 -20.28 7.87 5.85
CA GLU A 103 -20.34 6.66 6.64
C GLU A 103 -19.58 6.75 7.94
N LYS A 104 -18.50 7.56 8.00
CA LYS A 104 -17.62 7.68 9.18
C LYS A 104 -17.19 6.30 9.71
N PRO A 105 -16.52 5.48 8.89
CA PRO A 105 -16.10 4.15 9.31
C PRO A 105 -15.03 4.21 10.39
N ASP A 106 -14.98 3.20 11.25
CA ASP A 106 -13.91 3.01 12.24
C ASP A 106 -12.65 2.40 11.60
N PHE A 107 -12.80 1.72 10.46
CA PHE A 107 -11.72 1.07 9.73
C PHE A 107 -12.03 0.95 8.23
N VAL A 108 -11.01 1.04 7.37
CA VAL A 108 -11.15 0.84 5.91
C VAL A 108 -10.32 -0.36 5.46
N ALA A 109 -10.96 -1.29 4.74
CA ALA A 109 -10.31 -2.47 4.18
C ALA A 109 -10.26 -2.38 2.66
N PHE A 110 -9.06 -2.41 2.08
CA PHE A 110 -8.87 -2.49 0.64
C PHE A 110 -8.59 -3.93 0.21
N THR A 111 -9.43 -4.49 -0.65
CA THR A 111 -9.48 -5.94 -0.90
C THR A 111 -8.92 -6.37 -2.26
N GLY A 112 -7.97 -5.62 -2.80
CA GLY A 112 -7.24 -5.95 -4.03
C GLY A 112 -7.58 -5.06 -5.21
N ASP A 113 -6.76 -5.19 -6.27
CA ASP A 113 -6.77 -4.39 -7.49
C ASP A 113 -6.88 -2.89 -7.17
N ASN A 114 -5.98 -2.45 -6.28
CA ASN A 114 -5.89 -1.08 -5.79
C ASN A 114 -5.40 -0.16 -6.91
N ILE A 115 -4.38 -0.61 -7.64
CA ILE A 115 -3.86 0.04 -8.85
C ILE A 115 -4.00 -0.89 -10.05
N PHE A 116 -4.04 -0.29 -11.24
CA PHE A 116 -4.04 -1.04 -12.49
C PHE A 116 -2.73 -0.83 -13.23
N GLY A 117 -1.85 -1.84 -13.26
CA GLY A 117 -0.47 -1.62 -13.69
C GLY A 117 -0.32 -1.07 -15.12
N THR A 118 -1.23 -1.42 -16.03
CA THR A 118 -1.19 -0.84 -17.40
C THR A 118 -1.50 0.67 -17.45
N SER A 119 -2.15 1.22 -16.44
CA SER A 119 -2.52 2.64 -16.35
C SER A 119 -1.72 3.38 -15.26
N ALA A 120 -0.97 2.66 -14.42
CA ALA A 120 -0.07 3.18 -13.39
C ALA A 120 1.36 3.23 -13.92
N THR A 121 1.87 4.40 -14.32
CA THR A 121 3.26 4.52 -14.83
C THR A 121 4.30 4.42 -13.73
N ASP A 122 3.93 4.79 -12.50
CA ASP A 122 4.73 4.61 -11.30
C ASP A 122 3.82 4.06 -10.20
N ALA A 123 4.12 2.85 -9.73
CA ALA A 123 3.28 2.15 -8.77
C ALA A 123 3.19 2.88 -7.43
N ALA A 124 4.31 3.44 -6.95
CA ALA A 124 4.37 4.13 -5.67
C ALA A 124 3.52 5.41 -5.68
N GLU A 125 3.63 6.21 -6.74
CA GLU A 125 2.81 7.41 -6.95
C GLU A 125 1.32 7.06 -7.04
N SER A 126 0.98 6.01 -7.79
CA SER A 126 -0.40 5.57 -7.98
C SER A 126 -1.01 5.09 -6.66
N LEU A 127 -0.29 4.29 -5.86
CA LEU A 127 -0.76 3.86 -4.53
C LEU A 127 -0.91 5.05 -3.57
N PHE A 128 0.01 6.02 -3.59
CA PHE A 128 -0.14 7.23 -2.77
C PHE A 128 -1.43 7.97 -3.09
N ARG A 129 -1.79 8.08 -4.37
CA ARG A 129 -3.03 8.73 -4.82
C ARG A 129 -4.26 7.89 -4.50
N ALA A 130 -4.20 6.58 -4.71
CA ALA A 130 -5.29 5.64 -4.43
C ALA A 130 -5.70 5.65 -2.95
N PHE A 131 -4.72 5.65 -2.04
CA PHE A 131 -4.97 5.66 -0.59
C PHE A 131 -5.03 7.07 0.02
N ALA A 132 -4.81 8.14 -0.76
CA ALA A 132 -4.85 9.50 -0.26
C ALA A 132 -6.14 9.85 0.52
N PRO A 133 -7.35 9.43 0.10
CA PRO A 133 -8.58 9.71 0.84
C PRO A 133 -8.55 9.21 2.29
N VAL A 134 -8.12 7.96 2.51
CA VAL A 134 -8.12 7.35 3.84
C VAL A 134 -6.98 7.90 4.71
N ILE A 135 -5.82 8.16 4.11
CA ILE A 135 -4.67 8.76 4.79
C ILE A 135 -5.02 10.19 5.25
N LYS A 136 -5.67 10.98 4.39
CA LYS A 136 -6.12 12.35 4.71
C LYS A 136 -7.20 12.36 5.80
N ALA A 137 -8.06 11.34 5.82
CA ALA A 137 -9.07 11.17 6.87
C ALA A 137 -8.47 10.76 8.23
N GLY A 138 -7.21 10.30 8.26
CA GLY A 138 -6.54 9.86 9.49
C GLY A 138 -7.12 8.56 10.07
N LEU A 139 -7.77 7.75 9.23
CA LEU A 139 -8.43 6.50 9.64
C LEU A 139 -7.45 5.33 9.60
N PRO A 140 -7.56 4.35 10.52
CA PRO A 140 -6.84 3.10 10.37
C PRO A 140 -7.35 2.36 9.12
N TRP A 141 -6.42 1.80 8.36
CA TRP A 141 -6.76 1.05 7.15
C TRP A 141 -5.78 -0.09 6.90
N ALA A 142 -6.18 -1.08 6.12
CA ALA A 142 -5.27 -2.12 5.66
C ALA A 142 -5.65 -2.58 4.25
N ALA A 143 -4.70 -3.17 3.53
CA ALA A 143 -4.88 -3.61 2.16
C ALA A 143 -4.29 -5.00 1.90
N VAL A 144 -4.93 -5.73 1.00
CA VAL A 144 -4.34 -6.86 0.26
C VAL A 144 -4.19 -6.47 -1.21
N LEU A 145 -3.37 -7.23 -1.92
CA LEU A 145 -3.14 -7.04 -3.35
C LEU A 145 -4.05 -7.97 -4.16
N GLY A 146 -4.53 -7.46 -5.29
CA GLY A 146 -5.13 -8.25 -6.35
C GLY A 146 -4.08 -8.63 -7.40
N ASN A 147 -4.55 -9.16 -8.53
CA ASN A 147 -3.65 -9.62 -9.60
C ASN A 147 -3.08 -8.44 -10.41
N HIS A 148 -3.81 -7.33 -10.51
CA HIS A 148 -3.39 -6.18 -11.31
C HIS A 148 -2.37 -5.25 -10.64
N ASP A 149 -2.21 -5.36 -9.32
CA ASP A 149 -1.38 -4.45 -8.55
C ASP A 149 0.12 -4.54 -8.92
N GLN A 150 0.62 -5.72 -9.30
CA GLN A 150 2.03 -5.97 -9.61
C GLN A 150 2.40 -5.83 -11.10
N GLU A 151 1.55 -5.22 -11.91
CA GLU A 151 1.75 -5.08 -13.35
C GLU A 151 2.51 -3.78 -13.74
N SER A 152 3.01 -3.02 -12.76
CA SER A 152 3.71 -1.73 -12.94
C SER A 152 5.20 -1.81 -12.54
N THR A 153 5.75 -0.79 -11.89
CA THR A 153 7.19 -0.62 -11.60
C THR A 153 7.69 -1.35 -10.36
N MET A 154 6.80 -1.96 -9.57
CA MET A 154 7.13 -2.63 -8.30
C MET A 154 6.57 -4.05 -8.29
N ASN A 155 7.32 -4.97 -7.68
CA ASN A 155 6.86 -6.34 -7.45
C ASN A 155 5.94 -6.43 -6.22
N ARG A 156 5.31 -7.59 -6.01
CA ARG A 156 4.34 -7.83 -4.92
C ARG A 156 4.87 -7.53 -3.52
N GLU A 157 6.12 -7.92 -3.24
CA GLU A 157 6.76 -7.72 -1.94
C GLU A 157 7.04 -6.23 -1.70
N GLU A 158 7.57 -5.55 -2.73
CA GLU A 158 7.83 -4.12 -2.70
C GLU A 158 6.54 -3.33 -2.48
N LEU A 159 5.46 -3.70 -3.18
CA LEU A 159 4.14 -3.07 -3.03
C LEU A 159 3.61 -3.23 -1.61
N MET A 160 3.57 -4.45 -1.07
CA MET A 160 3.09 -4.66 0.30
C MET A 160 3.97 -3.98 1.35
N SER A 161 5.29 -3.99 1.15
CA SER A 161 6.22 -3.29 2.03
C SER A 161 5.97 -1.79 2.01
N PHE A 162 5.78 -1.22 0.83
CA PHE A 162 5.47 0.19 0.67
C PHE A 162 4.12 0.57 1.30
N ILE A 163 3.07 -0.21 1.05
CA ILE A 163 1.75 -0.05 1.67
C ILE A 163 1.85 -0.12 3.20
N SER A 164 2.65 -1.04 3.74
CA SER A 164 2.85 -1.18 5.20
C SER A 164 3.52 0.03 5.84
N LEU A 165 4.28 0.81 5.07
CA LEU A 165 5.00 2.00 5.55
C LEU A 165 4.18 3.29 5.44
N MET A 166 3.02 3.27 4.79
CA MET A 166 2.16 4.44 4.64
C MET A 166 1.51 4.87 5.96
N ASP A 167 1.25 6.17 6.09
CA ASP A 167 0.56 6.74 7.25
C ASP A 167 -0.77 6.03 7.52
N TYR A 168 -1.02 5.72 8.80
CA TYR A 168 -2.21 5.04 9.31
C TYR A 168 -2.45 3.60 8.81
N SER A 169 -1.58 3.08 7.94
CA SER A 169 -1.67 1.69 7.45
C SER A 169 -1.38 0.70 8.57
N LEU A 170 -2.25 -0.30 8.69
CA LEU A 170 -2.11 -1.48 9.54
C LEU A 170 -1.71 -2.73 8.74
N SER A 171 -1.51 -2.58 7.43
CA SER A 171 -1.05 -3.65 6.56
C SER A 171 0.33 -4.16 6.99
N LYS A 172 0.58 -5.46 6.80
CA LYS A 172 1.89 -6.07 7.06
C LYS A 172 2.35 -6.83 5.82
N THR A 173 3.63 -6.78 5.47
CA THR A 173 4.18 -7.61 4.39
C THR A 173 4.13 -9.10 4.73
N PHE A 174 4.43 -9.43 5.99
CA PHE A 174 4.43 -10.78 6.53
C PHE A 174 3.65 -10.82 7.85
N PRO A 175 3.19 -12.00 8.30
CA PRO A 175 2.68 -12.15 9.66
C PRO A 175 3.71 -11.67 10.69
N SER A 176 3.25 -11.16 11.83
CA SER A 176 4.17 -10.79 12.92
C SER A 176 4.90 -12.01 13.47
N ALA A 177 6.02 -11.79 14.18
CA ALA A 177 6.76 -12.89 14.83
C ALA A 177 5.87 -13.72 15.78
N GLU A 178 4.93 -13.07 16.48
CA GLU A 178 3.94 -13.75 17.35
C GLU A 178 2.94 -14.60 16.55
N GLU A 179 2.53 -14.13 15.37
CA GLU A 179 1.63 -14.84 14.46
C GLU A 179 2.37 -16.01 13.78
N ALA A 180 3.64 -15.81 13.47
CA ALA A 180 4.56 -16.80 12.91
C ALA A 180 4.91 -17.93 13.89
N ALA A 181 5.06 -17.61 15.18
CA ALA A 181 5.39 -18.55 16.24
C ALA A 181 4.21 -19.45 16.69
N SER A 182 3.02 -19.27 16.10
CA SER A 182 1.84 -20.09 16.39
C SER A 182 1.92 -21.53 15.84
N ASP A 183 2.97 -21.86 15.08
CA ASP A 183 3.34 -23.25 14.74
C ASP A 183 4.41 -23.79 15.72
N PRO A 184 4.04 -24.66 16.67
CA PRO A 184 4.98 -25.21 17.65
C PRO A 184 6.05 -26.15 17.04
N SER A 185 5.95 -26.51 15.76
CA SER A 185 6.92 -27.39 15.09
C SER A 185 8.13 -26.68 14.47
N ASN A 186 8.11 -25.35 14.38
CA ASN A 186 9.15 -24.57 13.68
C ASN A 186 9.50 -23.25 14.39
N GLN A 187 9.86 -23.33 15.68
CA GLN A 187 10.21 -22.15 16.51
C GLN A 187 11.39 -21.31 16.00
N ASN A 188 12.15 -21.78 15.00
CA ASN A 188 13.37 -21.14 14.50
C ASN A 188 13.28 -20.60 13.06
N GLN A 189 12.13 -20.70 12.38
CA GLN A 189 11.95 -20.13 11.04
C GLN A 189 10.57 -19.48 10.93
N ALA A 190 10.52 -18.25 10.41
CA ALA A 190 9.25 -17.66 10.01
C ALA A 190 8.55 -18.62 9.04
N PRO A 191 7.26 -18.94 9.24
CA PRO A 191 6.56 -19.85 8.37
C PRO A 191 6.64 -19.31 6.95
N GLN A 192 7.18 -20.12 6.05
CA GLN A 192 7.26 -19.80 4.63
C GLN A 192 5.83 -19.88 4.07
N ILE A 193 5.13 -18.75 4.12
CA ILE A 193 3.76 -18.59 3.64
C ILE A 193 3.82 -18.00 2.25
N ASP A 194 3.04 -18.56 1.33
CA ASP A 194 2.96 -18.06 -0.04
C ASP A 194 2.35 -16.64 -0.07
N GLY A 195 2.94 -15.78 -0.89
CA GLY A 195 2.49 -14.41 -1.09
C GLY A 195 2.93 -13.42 0.00
N PHE A 196 2.51 -12.16 -0.17
CA PHE A 196 2.83 -11.03 0.69
C PHE A 196 1.53 -10.33 1.07
N GLY A 197 1.38 -9.93 2.33
CA GLY A 197 0.12 -9.37 2.83
C GLY A 197 -0.79 -10.40 3.50
N ASN A 198 -0.23 -11.49 4.01
CA ASN A 198 -0.94 -12.42 4.88
C ASN A 198 -0.81 -11.97 6.34
N TYR A 199 -1.88 -11.47 6.95
CA TYR A 199 -1.85 -10.99 8.34
C TYR A 199 -3.23 -10.97 9.00
N ASN A 200 -3.25 -10.93 10.33
CA ASN A 200 -4.47 -10.82 11.13
C ASN A 200 -4.51 -9.48 11.86
N LEU A 201 -5.66 -8.81 11.83
CA LEU A 201 -5.94 -7.65 12.67
C LEU A 201 -7.01 -8.00 13.70
N ARG A 202 -6.67 -7.79 14.97
CA ARG A 202 -7.57 -8.03 16.10
C ARG A 202 -8.34 -6.76 16.45
N VAL A 203 -9.65 -6.89 16.60
CA VAL A 203 -10.56 -5.83 17.07
C VAL A 203 -11.04 -6.17 18.47
N TRP A 204 -10.76 -5.29 19.42
CA TRP A 204 -11.02 -5.46 20.84
C TRP A 204 -12.44 -5.04 21.23
N GLY A 205 -12.98 -5.60 22.33
CA GLY A 205 -14.34 -5.29 22.78
C GLY A 205 -14.54 -3.84 23.21
N ALA A 206 -15.78 -3.39 23.37
CA ALA A 206 -16.07 -1.99 23.70
C ALA A 206 -15.48 -1.55 25.05
N PRO A 207 -15.05 -0.28 25.21
CA PRO A 207 -14.67 0.27 26.52
C PRO A 207 -15.82 0.10 27.53
N GLY A 208 -15.50 -0.32 28.75
CA GLY A 208 -16.50 -0.55 29.81
C GLY A 208 -17.34 -1.83 29.67
N SER A 209 -17.13 -2.61 28.60
CA SER A 209 -17.76 -3.94 28.47
C SER A 209 -16.94 -5.03 29.18
N GLN A 210 -17.56 -6.19 29.42
CA GLN A 210 -16.86 -7.38 29.92
C GLN A 210 -15.77 -7.89 28.96
N TYR A 211 -15.78 -7.46 27.70
CA TYR A 211 -14.81 -7.84 26.67
C TYR A 211 -13.73 -6.77 26.44
N VAL A 212 -13.60 -5.76 27.32
CA VAL A 212 -12.64 -4.65 27.15
C VAL A 212 -11.18 -5.11 26.98
N ASN A 213 -10.82 -6.24 27.59
CA ASN A 213 -9.47 -6.81 27.48
C ASN A 213 -9.46 -8.08 26.61
N SER A 214 -10.46 -8.25 25.74
CA SER A 214 -10.59 -9.41 24.87
C SER A 214 -10.72 -8.98 23.41
N THR A 215 -10.17 -9.80 22.51
CA THR A 215 -10.44 -9.68 21.08
C THR A 215 -11.83 -10.25 20.79
N VAL A 216 -12.67 -9.49 20.08
CA VAL A 216 -14.05 -9.87 19.74
C VAL A 216 -14.19 -10.21 18.25
N LEU A 217 -13.37 -9.59 17.40
CA LEU A 217 -13.37 -9.83 15.96
C LEU A 217 -11.92 -9.93 15.43
N ASN A 218 -11.68 -10.87 14.52
CA ASN A 218 -10.42 -11.01 13.78
C ASN A 218 -10.69 -10.72 12.30
N LEU A 219 -9.85 -9.88 11.70
CA LEU A 219 -9.86 -9.58 10.27
C LEU A 219 -8.65 -10.25 9.64
N TYR A 220 -8.89 -11.31 8.88
CA TYR A 220 -7.85 -12.05 8.18
C TYR A 220 -7.69 -11.51 6.76
N PHE A 221 -6.48 -11.04 6.46
CA PHE A 221 -6.05 -10.58 5.15
C PHE A 221 -5.18 -11.67 4.54
N LEU A 222 -5.52 -12.10 3.33
CA LEU A 222 -4.80 -13.15 2.62
C LEU A 222 -4.48 -12.72 1.19
N ASP A 223 -3.28 -13.06 0.75
CA ASP A 223 -2.80 -12.83 -0.60
C ASP A 223 -3.21 -13.97 -1.54
N SER A 224 -4.18 -13.78 -2.43
CA SER A 224 -4.56 -14.81 -3.41
C SER A 224 -3.53 -15.08 -4.51
N GLY A 225 -2.44 -14.31 -4.55
CA GLY A 225 -1.47 -14.28 -5.64
C GLY A 225 -2.00 -13.55 -6.88
N ASP A 226 -1.22 -13.61 -7.96
CA ASP A 226 -1.52 -12.97 -9.24
C ASP A 226 -2.10 -13.97 -10.25
N ARG A 227 -1.28 -14.46 -11.18
CA ARG A 227 -1.67 -15.37 -12.25
C ARG A 227 -0.94 -16.70 -12.08
N ALA A 228 -1.55 -17.76 -12.57
CA ALA A 228 -0.98 -19.09 -12.58
C ALA A 228 -1.08 -19.72 -13.97
N VAL A 229 -0.24 -20.71 -14.26
CA VAL A 229 -0.36 -21.55 -15.45
C VAL A 229 -0.67 -22.96 -15.00
N VAL A 230 -1.85 -23.46 -15.36
CA VAL A 230 -2.33 -24.79 -15.00
C VAL A 230 -2.57 -25.56 -16.30
N HIS A 231 -1.85 -26.67 -16.47
CA HIS A 231 -1.89 -27.48 -17.71
C HIS A 231 -1.67 -26.65 -18.99
N GLY A 232 -0.76 -25.67 -18.93
CA GLY A 232 -0.45 -24.78 -20.06
C GLY A 232 -1.45 -23.63 -20.27
N VAL A 233 -2.54 -23.57 -19.51
CA VAL A 233 -3.55 -22.50 -19.59
C VAL A 233 -3.28 -21.45 -18.52
N ARG A 234 -3.20 -20.18 -18.94
CA ARG A 234 -3.11 -19.04 -18.03
C ARG A 234 -4.44 -18.86 -17.30
N THR A 235 -4.39 -18.77 -15.98
CA THR A 235 -5.53 -18.58 -15.06
C THR A 235 -5.11 -17.66 -13.91
N TYR A 236 -6.00 -17.46 -12.94
CA TYR A 236 -5.73 -16.71 -11.71
C TYR A 236 -5.00 -17.56 -10.67
N GLY A 237 -4.25 -16.90 -9.80
CA GLY A 237 -3.74 -17.46 -8.56
C GLY A 237 -4.87 -17.92 -7.63
N TRP A 238 -4.47 -18.58 -6.55
CA TRP A 238 -5.40 -19.02 -5.51
C TRP A 238 -4.66 -19.14 -4.19
N ILE A 239 -5.42 -19.06 -3.09
CA ILE A 239 -4.94 -19.30 -1.74
C ILE A 239 -4.29 -20.68 -1.66
N LYS A 240 -3.02 -20.72 -1.25
CA LYS A 240 -2.20 -21.93 -1.15
C LYS A 240 -2.38 -22.63 0.18
N GLU A 241 -1.97 -23.89 0.24
CA GLU A 241 -2.09 -24.68 1.48
C GLU A 241 -1.27 -24.08 2.63
N SER A 242 -0.11 -23.45 2.36
CA SER A 242 0.68 -22.76 3.38
C SER A 242 -0.11 -21.65 4.10
N GLN A 243 -0.89 -20.89 3.34
CA GLN A 243 -1.76 -19.83 3.86
C GLN A 243 -2.95 -20.40 4.62
N LEU A 244 -3.53 -21.51 4.16
CA LEU A 244 -4.60 -22.21 4.88
C LEU A 244 -4.09 -22.80 6.20
N GLN A 245 -2.89 -23.38 6.21
CA GLN A 245 -2.25 -23.90 7.42
C GLN A 245 -2.00 -22.78 8.43
N TRP A 246 -1.43 -21.66 7.98
CA TRP A 246 -1.26 -20.46 8.81
C TRP A 246 -2.60 -19.98 9.39
N LEU A 247 -3.63 -19.82 8.55
CA LEU A 247 -4.97 -19.37 8.97
C LEU A 247 -5.58 -20.32 10.02
N ARG A 248 -5.45 -21.64 9.83
CA ARG A 248 -5.90 -22.65 10.80
C ARG A 248 -5.12 -22.58 12.11
N GLY A 249 -3.81 -22.34 12.05
CA GLY A 249 -2.95 -22.19 13.23
C GLY A 249 -3.37 -20.99 14.08
N ILE A 250 -3.44 -19.80 13.46
CA ILE A 250 -3.76 -18.56 14.16
C ILE A 250 -5.21 -18.51 14.67
N SER A 251 -6.16 -19.07 13.92
CA SER A 251 -7.58 -19.11 14.35
C SER A 251 -7.79 -20.01 15.57
N LYS A 252 -7.02 -21.11 15.70
CA LYS A 252 -7.06 -22.00 16.87
C LYS A 252 -6.30 -21.44 18.06
N GLY A 253 -5.12 -20.84 17.84
CA GLY A 253 -4.33 -20.23 18.92
C GLY A 253 -5.07 -19.12 19.67
N ASN A 254 -5.95 -18.38 18.97
CA ASN A 254 -6.77 -17.34 19.56
C ASN A 254 -7.98 -17.85 20.39
N GLN A 255 -8.26 -19.17 20.41
CA GLN A 255 -9.34 -19.74 21.23
C GLN A 255 -8.93 -20.03 22.68
N PHE A 256 -7.63 -20.00 23.00
CA PHE A 256 -7.11 -20.38 24.32
C PHE A 256 -6.74 -19.19 25.23
N VAL A 257 -7.04 -17.95 24.80
CA VAL A 257 -6.76 -16.71 25.55
C VAL A 257 -8.06 -15.97 25.94
N SER A 258 -9.19 -16.68 25.98
CA SER A 258 -10.49 -16.18 26.45
C SER A 258 -10.72 -16.46 27.93
#